data_AF-A0A9E1KWK9-F1
#
_entry.id   AF-A0A9E1KWK9-F1
#
_cell.length_a   1.000
_cell.length_b   1.000
_cell.length_c   1.000
_cell.angle_alpha   90.00
_cell.angle_beta   90.00
_cell.angle_gamma   90.00
#
_symmetry.space_group_name_H-M   'P 1'
#
loop_
_entity.id
_entity.type
_entity.pdbx_description
1 polymer ?
#
loop_
_entity_poly.entity_id
_entity_poly.type
_entity_poly.pdbx_seq_one_letter_code
_entity_poly.pdbx_strand_id
1 'polypeptide(L)'
;MASPEDRQKMIKSTKDLLAEISAIDSSSLSRTEDLSKDINFSEAVSYFEQMIDPIKQLNQRDISRLSTQQLTSITNTSNQLLGHINKVKEFALNQNTPADVCKTIIDQIKNAYDAIMEPLTLPLAFTATQATDYAKIEREAKGYHTTMQEESGNFGKSLEKYKKEAEKALQAVKSQAAEAGVASNAQIFLSDSDKHNKSSKNWMIATIASASVTFIVATFFVILSFKYTPSSTAEAIQYIVSKLILLSTLSFAIYWCSKNYRSSKHNETLNKHRANALMTFKAFVEGSNDNQVKDAILLHAAQAAFVNRQTGYESQEKDTQSINPVVEILGKSVAKSSVPGDS
;
A
#
# COMPACT_ATOMS: atom_id res chain seq x y z
N MET A 1 -45.51 -37.64 48.85
CA MET A 1 -44.38 -37.17 48.03
C MET A 1 -44.48 -37.89 46.69
N ALA A 2 -44.47 -37.18 45.57
CA ALA A 2 -44.46 -37.80 44.23
C ALA A 2 -43.15 -38.57 44.02
N SER A 3 -43.18 -39.72 43.33
CA SER A 3 -41.95 -40.49 43.08
C SER A 3 -40.98 -39.72 42.16
N PRO A 4 -39.66 -39.98 42.20
CA PRO A 4 -38.70 -39.36 41.30
C PRO A 4 -39.05 -39.52 39.81
N GLU A 5 -39.65 -40.66 39.44
CA GLU A 5 -40.11 -40.95 38.08
C GLU A 5 -41.31 -40.08 37.69
N ASP A 6 -42.26 -39.86 38.61
CA ASP A 6 -43.43 -39.00 38.38
C ASP A 6 -43.01 -37.54 38.13
N ARG A 7 -41.96 -37.08 38.84
CA ARG A 7 -41.42 -35.73 38.65
C ARG A 7 -40.76 -35.55 37.28
N GLN A 8 -40.00 -36.53 36.80
CA GLN A 8 -39.39 -36.46 35.47
C GLN A 8 -40.44 -36.47 34.35
N LYS A 9 -41.48 -37.29 34.48
CA LYS A 9 -42.62 -37.29 33.56
C LYS A 9 -43.28 -35.91 33.53
N MET A 10 -43.48 -35.30 34.69
CA MET A 10 -44.08 -33.96 34.79
C MET A 10 -43.21 -32.88 34.14
N ILE A 11 -41.89 -32.89 34.34
CA ILE A 11 -40.97 -31.95 33.66
C ILE A 11 -41.10 -32.08 32.15
N LYS A 12 -41.11 -33.31 31.64
CA LYS A 12 -41.24 -33.57 30.20
C LYS A 12 -42.57 -33.05 29.67
N SER A 13 -43.68 -33.41 30.31
CA SER A 13 -45.01 -32.95 29.88
C SER A 13 -45.15 -31.43 29.93
N THR A 14 -44.61 -30.78 30.96
CA THR A 14 -44.61 -29.31 31.02
C THR A 14 -43.79 -28.72 29.88
N LYS A 15 -42.64 -29.29 29.55
CA LYS A 15 -41.78 -28.81 28.45
C LYS A 15 -42.44 -28.99 27.09
N ASP A 16 -43.08 -30.14 26.85
CA ASP A 16 -43.80 -30.40 25.61
C ASP A 16 -44.95 -29.39 25.43
N LEU A 17 -45.69 -29.08 26.49
CA LEU A 17 -46.77 -28.08 26.48
C LEU A 17 -46.23 -26.64 26.27
N LEU A 18 -45.12 -26.28 26.90
CA LEU A 18 -44.47 -24.99 26.68
C LEU A 18 -44.01 -24.86 25.22
N ALA A 19 -43.49 -25.92 24.63
CA ALA A 19 -43.07 -25.95 23.23
C ALA A 19 -44.25 -25.81 22.26
N GLU A 20 -45.36 -26.50 22.53
CA GLU A 20 -46.60 -26.38 21.76
C GLU A 20 -47.09 -24.93 21.71
N ILE A 21 -47.22 -24.27 22.87
CA ILE A 21 -47.68 -22.88 22.96
C ILE A 21 -46.67 -21.91 22.34
N SER A 22 -45.37 -22.15 22.53
CA SER A 22 -44.30 -21.30 21.98
C SER A 22 -44.27 -21.29 20.45
N ALA A 23 -44.76 -22.35 19.81
CA ALA A 23 -44.82 -22.47 18.35
C ALA A 23 -46.01 -21.72 17.74
N ILE A 24 -46.95 -21.24 18.55
CA ILE A 24 -48.13 -20.51 18.09
C ILE A 24 -47.74 -19.08 17.74
N ASP A 25 -48.04 -18.66 16.51
CA ASP A 25 -47.91 -17.29 16.07
C ASP A 25 -49.13 -16.48 16.53
N SER A 26 -48.94 -15.52 17.44
CA SER A 26 -50.00 -14.67 17.97
C SER A 26 -50.74 -13.89 16.88
N SER A 27 -50.07 -13.54 15.78
CA SER A 27 -50.68 -12.80 14.67
C SER A 27 -51.72 -13.64 13.91
N SER A 28 -51.49 -14.96 13.80
CA SER A 28 -52.43 -15.91 13.19
C SER A 28 -53.74 -16.04 13.97
N LEU A 29 -53.76 -15.66 15.25
CA LEU A 29 -54.95 -15.68 16.09
C LEU A 29 -55.91 -14.53 15.80
N SER A 30 -55.52 -13.53 15.00
CA SER A 30 -56.41 -12.46 14.56
C SER A 30 -57.59 -12.96 13.73
N ARG A 31 -57.40 -14.07 12.99
CA ARG A 31 -58.39 -14.71 12.11
C ARG A 31 -59.07 -13.75 11.14
N THR A 32 -58.33 -12.75 10.64
CA THR A 32 -58.87 -11.73 9.73
C THR A 32 -59.02 -12.22 8.29
N GLU A 33 -58.38 -13.33 7.94
CA GLU A 33 -58.42 -13.93 6.60
C GLU A 33 -59.60 -14.89 6.41
N ASP A 34 -60.05 -15.53 7.49
CA ASP A 34 -61.06 -16.59 7.51
C ASP A 34 -62.40 -16.15 8.13
N LEU A 35 -62.43 -15.02 8.84
CA LEU A 35 -63.66 -14.40 9.38
C LEU A 35 -64.04 -13.11 8.62
N SER A 36 -65.17 -12.50 8.96
CA SER A 36 -65.61 -11.24 8.33
C SER A 36 -64.79 -10.05 8.81
N LYS A 37 -64.75 -8.98 8.00
CA LYS A 37 -64.02 -7.74 8.35
C LYS A 37 -64.45 -7.13 9.69
N ASP A 38 -65.72 -7.32 10.06
CA ASP A 38 -66.31 -6.73 11.27
C ASP A 38 -66.36 -7.69 12.48
N ILE A 39 -66.10 -8.99 12.30
CA ILE A 39 -66.14 -10.00 13.38
C ILE A 39 -64.85 -10.83 13.31
N ASN A 40 -63.80 -10.37 13.99
CA ASN A 40 -62.50 -11.02 14.07
C ASN A 40 -61.84 -10.80 15.44
N PHE A 41 -60.66 -11.38 15.67
CA PHE A 41 -59.94 -11.36 16.95
C PHE A 41 -58.70 -10.47 16.93
N SER A 42 -58.60 -9.51 16.00
CA SER A 42 -57.44 -8.61 15.88
C SER A 42 -57.12 -7.87 17.20
N GLU A 43 -58.15 -7.46 17.95
CA GLU A 43 -57.98 -6.79 19.26
C GLU A 43 -57.34 -7.70 20.31
N ALA A 44 -57.55 -9.02 20.23
CA ALA A 44 -57.02 -10.00 21.20
C ALA A 44 -55.53 -10.32 21.00
N VAL A 45 -54.96 -10.03 19.80
CA VAL A 45 -53.58 -10.40 19.43
C VAL A 45 -52.55 -9.86 20.40
N SER A 46 -52.66 -8.58 20.76
CA SER A 46 -51.71 -7.92 21.67
C SER A 46 -51.70 -8.53 23.07
N TYR A 47 -52.85 -9.04 23.54
CA TYR A 47 -52.94 -9.73 24.82
C TYR A 47 -52.37 -11.14 24.74
N PHE A 48 -52.59 -11.86 23.63
CA PHE A 48 -51.96 -13.16 23.41
C PHE A 48 -50.44 -13.06 23.31
N GLU A 49 -49.90 -12.07 22.62
CA GLU A 49 -48.46 -11.84 22.54
C GLU A 49 -47.84 -11.65 23.93
N GLN A 50 -48.42 -10.77 24.73
CA GLN A 50 -47.98 -10.55 26.11
C GLN A 50 -48.09 -11.81 26.99
N MET A 51 -49.05 -12.70 26.71
CA MET A 51 -49.22 -13.97 27.43
C MET A 51 -48.32 -15.12 26.96
N ILE A 52 -48.01 -15.17 25.66
CA ILE A 52 -47.20 -16.21 25.04
C ILE A 52 -45.70 -15.95 25.24
N ASP A 53 -45.26 -14.69 25.26
CA ASP A 53 -43.84 -14.36 25.35
C ASP A 53 -43.15 -14.89 26.63
N PRO A 54 -43.77 -14.79 27.83
CA PRO A 54 -43.18 -15.39 29.02
C PRO A 54 -43.13 -16.92 28.97
N ILE A 55 -44.08 -17.56 28.28
CA ILE A 55 -44.07 -19.00 28.01
C ILE A 55 -42.90 -19.37 27.09
N LYS A 56 -42.64 -18.58 26.03
CA LYS A 56 -41.46 -18.74 25.16
C LYS A 56 -40.16 -18.62 25.94
N GLN A 57 -40.06 -17.64 26.85
CA GLN A 57 -38.89 -17.47 27.70
C GLN A 57 -38.66 -18.67 28.62
N LEU A 58 -39.72 -19.24 29.21
CA LEU A 58 -39.61 -20.45 30.03
C LEU A 58 -39.21 -21.68 29.22
N ASN A 59 -39.72 -21.83 28.00
CA ASN A 59 -39.37 -22.95 27.11
C ASN A 59 -37.87 -22.98 26.76
N GLN A 60 -37.24 -21.81 26.66
CA GLN A 60 -35.81 -21.68 26.37
C GLN A 60 -34.90 -21.92 27.58
N ARG A 61 -35.46 -22.02 28.79
CA ARG A 61 -34.69 -22.13 30.05
C ARG A 61 -34.80 -23.53 30.65
N ASP A 62 -33.88 -23.86 31.55
CA ASP A 62 -33.96 -25.11 32.30
C ASP A 62 -34.97 -25.03 33.45
N ILE A 63 -36.10 -25.72 33.28
CA ILE A 63 -37.16 -25.83 34.29
C ILE A 63 -36.94 -27.00 35.27
N SER A 64 -35.91 -27.82 35.08
CA SER A 64 -35.69 -29.06 35.84
C SER A 64 -35.46 -28.84 37.34
N ARG A 65 -35.10 -27.62 37.72
CA ARG A 65 -34.83 -27.20 39.11
C ARG A 65 -36.04 -26.57 39.81
N LEU A 66 -37.17 -26.40 39.11
CA LEU A 66 -38.40 -25.89 39.72
C LEU A 66 -39.04 -26.94 40.63
N SER A 67 -39.74 -26.47 41.66
CA SER A 67 -40.49 -27.36 42.56
C SER A 67 -41.65 -28.03 41.82
N THR A 68 -42.14 -29.15 42.35
CA THR A 68 -43.30 -29.83 41.78
C THR A 68 -44.51 -28.90 41.70
N GLN A 69 -44.73 -28.08 42.73
CA GLN A 69 -45.82 -27.10 42.76
C GLN A 69 -45.67 -26.04 41.67
N GLN A 70 -44.46 -25.54 41.43
CA GLN A 70 -44.20 -24.56 40.36
C GLN A 70 -44.42 -25.16 38.97
N LEU A 71 -44.00 -26.42 38.75
CA LEU A 71 -44.25 -27.13 37.49
C LEU A 71 -45.75 -27.36 37.25
N THR A 72 -46.49 -27.71 38.30
CA THR A 72 -47.95 -27.82 38.24
C THR A 72 -48.60 -26.48 37.92
N SER A 73 -48.18 -25.38 38.56
CA SER A 73 -48.67 -24.03 38.26
C SER A 73 -48.42 -23.65 36.81
N ILE A 74 -47.20 -23.84 36.30
CA ILE A 74 -46.88 -23.57 34.87
C ILE A 74 -47.78 -24.40 33.96
N THR A 75 -47.92 -25.69 34.24
CA THR A 75 -48.74 -26.59 33.41
C THR A 75 -50.20 -26.15 33.37
N ASN A 76 -50.77 -25.80 34.52
CA ASN A 76 -52.16 -25.34 34.61
C ASN A 76 -52.36 -24.01 33.88
N THR A 77 -51.45 -23.04 34.08
CA THR A 77 -51.48 -21.75 33.39
C THR A 77 -51.34 -21.90 31.87
N SER A 78 -50.43 -22.76 31.42
CA SER A 78 -50.26 -23.09 30.00
C SER A 78 -51.51 -23.73 29.41
N ASN A 79 -52.14 -24.67 30.11
CA ASN A 79 -53.41 -25.26 29.67
C ASN A 79 -54.55 -24.24 29.63
N GLN A 80 -54.60 -23.31 30.57
CA GLN A 80 -55.58 -22.21 30.57
C GLN A 80 -55.40 -21.32 29.33
N LEU A 81 -54.16 -20.89 29.05
CA LEU A 81 -53.85 -20.11 27.85
C LEU A 81 -54.17 -20.88 26.57
N LEU A 82 -53.82 -22.17 26.49
CA LEU A 82 -54.16 -23.03 25.35
C LEU A 82 -55.68 -23.14 25.17
N GLY A 83 -56.44 -23.23 26.27
CA GLY A 83 -57.90 -23.20 26.25
C GLY A 83 -58.46 -21.89 25.65
N HIS A 84 -57.86 -20.74 25.98
CA HIS A 84 -58.23 -19.46 25.36
C HIS A 84 -57.88 -19.42 23.86
N ILE A 85 -56.73 -19.97 23.48
CA ILE A 85 -56.33 -20.06 22.06
C ILE A 85 -57.28 -20.98 21.28
N ASN A 86 -57.66 -22.12 21.84
CA ASN A 86 -58.57 -23.06 21.19
C ASN A 86 -59.97 -22.46 21.02
N LYS A 87 -60.48 -21.71 22.01
CA LYS A 87 -61.74 -20.95 21.86
C LYS A 87 -61.72 -20.01 20.64
N VAL A 88 -60.58 -19.38 20.38
CA VAL A 88 -60.40 -18.51 19.19
C VAL A 88 -60.34 -19.33 17.91
N LYS A 89 -59.60 -20.44 17.90
CA LYS A 89 -59.48 -21.33 16.71
C LYS A 89 -60.78 -22.03 16.34
N GLU A 90 -61.59 -22.41 17.32
CA GLU A 90 -62.84 -23.16 17.14
C GLU A 90 -64.06 -22.26 16.89
N PHE A 91 -63.94 -20.94 17.06
CA PHE A 91 -65.02 -20.00 16.80
C PHE A 91 -65.53 -20.09 15.36
N ALA A 92 -66.86 -20.07 15.18
CA ALA A 92 -67.50 -20.17 13.88
C ALA A 92 -68.64 -19.15 13.73
N LEU A 93 -68.87 -18.69 12.49
CA LEU A 93 -69.89 -17.68 12.18
C LEU A 93 -71.32 -18.24 12.15
N ASN A 94 -71.48 -19.56 12.09
CA ASN A 94 -72.77 -20.26 11.99
C ASN A 94 -73.45 -20.47 13.35
N GLN A 95 -73.51 -19.43 14.16
CA GLN A 95 -74.11 -19.46 15.50
C GLN A 95 -75.01 -18.25 15.72
N ASN A 96 -75.92 -18.34 16.71
CA ASN A 96 -76.73 -17.19 17.11
C ASN A 96 -75.82 -16.10 17.69
N THR A 97 -76.00 -14.86 17.26
CA THR A 97 -75.27 -13.66 17.74
C THR A 97 -73.72 -13.79 17.71
N PRO A 98 -73.09 -14.05 16.54
CA PRO A 98 -71.66 -14.33 16.46
C PRO A 98 -70.79 -13.13 16.87
N ALA A 99 -71.24 -11.90 16.63
CA ALA A 99 -70.55 -10.69 17.06
C ALA A 99 -70.44 -10.58 18.59
N ASP A 100 -71.52 -10.86 19.31
CA ASP A 100 -71.55 -10.80 20.78
C ASP A 100 -70.69 -11.90 21.40
N VAL A 101 -70.70 -13.10 20.81
CA VAL A 101 -69.84 -14.21 21.24
C VAL A 101 -68.36 -13.89 20.99
N CYS A 102 -68.02 -13.33 19.82
CA CYS A 102 -66.65 -12.90 19.52
C CYS A 102 -66.14 -11.87 20.54
N LYS A 103 -66.94 -10.84 20.80
CA LYS A 103 -66.63 -9.81 21.80
C LYS A 103 -66.44 -10.40 23.21
N THR A 104 -67.31 -11.32 23.60
CA THR A 104 -67.21 -12.01 24.90
C THR A 104 -65.90 -12.80 25.02
N ILE A 105 -65.47 -13.47 23.96
CA ILE A 105 -64.18 -14.19 23.93
C ILE A 105 -63.01 -13.21 24.05
N ILE A 106 -63.04 -12.08 23.33
CA ILE A 106 -62.02 -11.03 23.42
C ILE A 106 -61.92 -10.48 24.85
N ASP A 107 -63.06 -10.18 25.49
CA ASP A 107 -63.09 -9.71 26.87
C ASP A 107 -62.56 -10.76 27.85
N GLN A 108 -62.85 -12.05 27.64
CA GLN A 108 -62.27 -13.14 28.45
C GLN A 108 -60.75 -13.22 28.32
N ILE A 109 -60.21 -13.04 27.11
CA ILE A 109 -58.76 -13.07 26.86
C ILE A 109 -58.08 -11.87 27.51
N LYS A 110 -58.66 -10.68 27.34
CA LYS A 110 -58.17 -9.44 27.94
C LYS A 110 -58.08 -9.54 29.46
N ASN A 111 -59.11 -10.11 30.10
CA ASN A 111 -59.17 -10.25 31.55
C ASN A 111 -58.34 -11.44 32.09
N ALA A 112 -57.81 -12.31 31.22
CA ALA A 112 -57.03 -13.47 31.64
C ALA A 112 -55.55 -13.15 31.94
N TYR A 113 -55.07 -11.95 31.58
CA TYR A 113 -53.66 -11.58 31.67
C TYR A 113 -53.06 -11.79 33.07
N ASP A 114 -53.65 -11.20 34.11
CA ASP A 114 -53.10 -11.29 35.48
C ASP A 114 -53.10 -12.73 35.99
N ALA A 115 -54.17 -13.48 35.71
CA ALA A 115 -54.31 -14.88 36.09
C ALA A 115 -53.27 -15.79 35.40
N ILE A 116 -52.77 -15.37 34.22
CA ILE A 116 -51.71 -16.07 33.50
C ILE A 116 -50.32 -15.62 33.95
N MET A 117 -50.12 -14.34 34.25
CA MET A 117 -48.79 -13.80 34.61
C MET A 117 -48.36 -14.09 36.04
N GLU A 118 -49.28 -14.01 36.99
CA GLU A 118 -48.95 -14.14 38.41
C GLU A 118 -48.25 -15.48 38.73
N PRO A 119 -48.73 -16.65 38.24
CA PRO A 119 -48.08 -17.93 38.53
C PRO A 119 -46.72 -18.13 37.84
N LEU A 120 -46.46 -17.40 36.74
CA LEU A 120 -45.23 -17.53 35.93
C LEU A 120 -44.09 -16.66 36.46
N THR A 121 -44.40 -15.62 37.23
CA THR A 121 -43.43 -14.59 37.65
C THR A 121 -42.24 -15.16 38.43
N LEU A 122 -42.50 -15.98 39.46
CA LEU A 122 -41.44 -16.56 40.28
C LEU A 122 -40.59 -17.60 39.51
N PRO A 123 -41.17 -18.54 38.74
CA PRO A 123 -40.41 -19.40 37.85
C PRO A 123 -39.53 -18.63 36.84
N LEU A 124 -40.02 -17.53 36.26
CA LEU A 124 -39.27 -16.69 35.34
C LEU A 124 -38.06 -16.05 36.02
N ALA A 125 -38.25 -15.46 37.21
CA ALA A 125 -37.16 -14.85 37.97
C ALA A 125 -36.11 -15.88 38.40
N PHE A 126 -36.54 -17.03 38.90
CA PHE A 126 -35.64 -18.09 39.34
C PHE A 126 -34.84 -18.70 38.20
N THR A 127 -35.48 -18.98 37.06
CA THR A 127 -34.77 -19.51 35.88
C THR A 127 -33.86 -18.48 35.23
N ALA A 128 -34.20 -17.18 35.28
CA ALA A 128 -33.34 -16.11 34.79
C ALA A 128 -32.03 -15.99 35.59
N THR A 129 -32.11 -16.04 36.93
CA THR A 129 -30.92 -15.96 37.79
C THR A 129 -29.97 -17.14 37.64
N GLN A 130 -30.50 -18.31 37.27
CA GLN A 130 -29.70 -19.51 37.03
C GLN A 130 -29.02 -19.56 35.65
N ALA A 131 -29.58 -18.88 34.65
CA ALA A 131 -28.96 -18.77 33.33
C ALA A 131 -27.67 -17.92 33.36
N THR A 132 -27.51 -17.07 34.38
CA THR A 132 -26.33 -16.22 34.57
C THR A 132 -25.22 -16.95 35.35
N ASP A 133 -24.57 -17.93 34.72
CA ASP A 133 -23.35 -18.53 35.25
C ASP A 133 -22.15 -17.57 35.08
N TYR A 134 -22.02 -16.64 36.03
CA TYR A 134 -20.92 -15.65 36.06
C TYR A 134 -19.54 -16.30 35.99
N ALA A 135 -19.37 -17.51 36.53
CA ALA A 135 -18.09 -18.22 36.54
C ALA A 135 -17.69 -18.74 35.16
N LYS A 136 -18.67 -19.08 34.30
CA LYS A 136 -18.42 -19.44 32.90
C LYS A 136 -18.00 -18.23 32.08
N ILE A 137 -18.72 -17.12 32.24
CA ILE A 137 -18.45 -15.86 31.51
C ILE A 137 -17.06 -15.32 31.87
N GLU A 138 -16.67 -15.34 33.15
CA GLU A 138 -15.34 -14.87 33.58
C GLU A 138 -14.21 -15.73 33.00
N ARG A 139 -14.42 -17.05 32.90
CA ARG A 139 -13.44 -17.98 32.31
C ARG A 139 -13.26 -17.74 30.81
N GLU A 140 -14.36 -17.55 30.09
CA GLU A 140 -14.35 -17.22 28.66
C GLU A 140 -13.66 -15.86 28.43
N ALA A 141 -13.98 -14.84 29.22
CA ALA A 141 -13.36 -13.52 29.11
C ALA A 141 -11.84 -13.56 29.35
N LYS A 142 -11.36 -14.30 30.36
CA LYS A 142 -9.91 -14.50 30.60
C LYS A 142 -9.23 -15.26 29.46
N GLY A 143 -9.91 -16.26 28.88
CA GLY A 143 -9.43 -16.99 27.71
C GLY A 143 -9.25 -16.06 26.50
N TYR A 144 -10.29 -15.29 26.16
CA TYR A 144 -10.22 -14.31 25.07
C TYR A 144 -9.13 -13.27 25.29
N HIS A 145 -8.93 -12.78 26.52
CA HIS A 145 -7.88 -11.81 26.82
C HIS A 145 -6.47 -12.37 26.56
N THR A 146 -6.24 -13.64 26.91
CA THR A 146 -4.95 -14.33 26.69
C THR A 146 -4.70 -14.52 25.20
N THR A 147 -5.68 -15.04 24.45
CA THR A 147 -5.59 -15.19 23.00
C THR A 147 -5.34 -13.86 22.31
N MET A 148 -6.02 -12.80 22.75
CA MET A 148 -5.87 -11.46 22.18
C MET A 148 -4.48 -10.86 22.46
N GLN A 149 -3.88 -11.13 23.63
CA GLN A 149 -2.49 -10.76 23.89
C GLN A 149 -1.50 -11.53 23.01
N GLU A 150 -1.69 -12.84 22.83
CA GLU A 150 -0.83 -13.66 21.98
C GLU A 150 -0.91 -13.23 20.51
N GLU A 151 -2.11 -13.00 19.99
CA GLU A 151 -2.33 -12.49 18.64
C GLU A 151 -1.73 -11.09 18.47
N SER A 152 -1.88 -10.19 19.44
CA SER A 152 -1.26 -8.86 19.41
C SER A 152 0.27 -8.95 19.38
N GLY A 153 0.87 -9.85 20.16
CA GLY A 153 2.31 -10.11 20.14
C GLY A 153 2.79 -10.68 18.80
N ASN A 154 2.04 -11.61 18.21
CA ASN A 154 2.34 -12.18 16.89
C ASN A 154 2.15 -11.17 15.76
N PHE A 155 1.16 -10.29 15.88
CA PHE A 155 0.94 -9.17 14.97
C PHE A 155 2.10 -8.19 15.03
N GLY A 156 2.56 -7.82 16.23
CA GLY A 156 3.75 -6.98 16.42
C GLY A 156 5.02 -7.57 15.77
N LYS A 157 5.27 -8.88 15.96
CA LYS A 157 6.40 -9.56 15.32
C LYS A 157 6.28 -9.58 13.79
N SER A 158 5.09 -9.79 13.27
CA SER A 158 4.82 -9.79 11.82
C SER A 158 5.02 -8.40 11.23
N LEU A 159 4.55 -7.36 11.93
CA LEU A 159 4.73 -5.97 11.53
C LEU A 159 6.21 -5.59 11.46
N GLU A 160 7.00 -5.96 12.47
CA GLU A 160 8.44 -5.69 12.48
C GLU A 160 9.17 -6.44 11.35
N LYS A 161 8.77 -7.68 11.07
CA LYS A 161 9.27 -8.45 9.92
C LYS A 161 8.94 -7.76 8.60
N TYR A 162 7.69 -7.36 8.38
CA TYR A 162 7.28 -6.67 7.15
C TYR A 162 7.95 -5.33 6.98
N LYS A 163 8.14 -4.56 8.06
CA LYS A 163 8.90 -3.31 8.03
C LYS A 163 10.33 -3.54 7.54
N LYS A 164 11.03 -4.54 8.10
CA LYS A 164 12.40 -4.89 7.70
C LYS A 164 12.48 -5.37 6.25
N GLU A 165 11.51 -6.16 5.79
CA GLU A 165 11.44 -6.61 4.39
C GLU A 165 11.15 -5.45 3.43
N ALA A 166 10.26 -4.53 3.79
CA ALA A 166 9.95 -3.34 3.01
C ALA A 166 11.14 -2.38 2.91
N GLU A 167 11.86 -2.16 4.02
CA GLU A 167 13.09 -1.36 4.04
C GLU A 167 14.16 -1.96 3.10
N LYS A 168 14.35 -3.29 3.16
CA LYS A 168 15.27 -3.99 2.24
C LYS A 168 14.84 -3.86 0.78
N ALA A 169 13.55 -4.06 0.48
CA ALA A 169 13.03 -3.94 -0.88
C ALA A 169 13.19 -2.51 -1.41
N LEU A 170 12.88 -1.50 -0.59
CA LEU A 170 13.07 -0.09 -0.94
C LEU A 170 14.55 0.23 -1.22
N GLN A 171 15.46 -0.29 -0.40
CA GLN A 171 16.89 -0.10 -0.59
C GLN A 171 17.38 -0.76 -1.89
N ALA A 172 16.91 -1.97 -2.20
CA ALA A 172 17.22 -2.66 -3.45
C ALA A 172 16.72 -1.88 -4.68
N VAL A 173 15.48 -1.37 -4.64
CA VAL A 173 14.91 -0.53 -5.72
C VAL A 173 15.74 0.74 -5.91
N LYS A 174 16.14 1.42 -4.83
CA LYS A 174 17.00 2.61 -4.91
C LYS A 174 18.38 2.31 -5.51
N SER A 175 19.00 1.19 -5.14
CA SER A 175 20.29 0.76 -5.71
C SER A 175 20.15 0.48 -7.21
N GLN A 176 19.14 -0.30 -7.60
CA GLN A 176 18.87 -0.65 -8.99
C GLN A 176 18.61 0.59 -9.86
N ALA A 177 17.84 1.56 -9.34
CA ALA A 177 17.57 2.82 -10.02
C ALA A 177 18.83 3.68 -10.19
N ALA A 178 19.69 3.75 -9.16
CA ALA A 178 20.97 4.42 -9.24
C ALA A 178 21.91 3.76 -10.26
N GLU A 179 22.01 2.43 -10.26
CA GLU A 179 22.81 1.65 -11.21
C GLU A 179 22.32 1.82 -12.66
N ALA A 180 21.01 1.78 -12.88
CA ALA A 180 20.40 2.02 -14.19
C ALA A 180 20.66 3.45 -14.69
N GLY A 181 20.56 4.44 -13.79
CA GLY A 181 20.86 5.85 -14.10
C GLY A 181 22.32 6.06 -14.48
N VAL A 182 23.27 5.45 -13.76
CA VAL A 182 24.70 5.50 -14.08
C VAL A 182 24.99 4.85 -15.42
N ALA A 183 24.46 3.65 -15.67
CA ALA A 183 24.67 2.94 -16.94
C ALA A 183 24.12 3.72 -18.14
N SER A 184 22.93 4.31 -17.99
CA SER A 184 22.33 5.17 -19.01
C SER A 184 23.19 6.40 -19.32
N ASN A 185 23.65 7.12 -18.30
CA ASN A 185 24.54 8.27 -18.48
C ASN A 185 25.87 7.89 -19.12
N ALA A 186 26.45 6.75 -18.75
CA ALA A 186 27.67 6.25 -19.39
C ALA A 186 27.46 6.02 -20.89
N GLN A 187 26.32 5.46 -21.29
CA GLN A 187 25.97 5.24 -22.70
C GLN A 187 25.79 6.55 -23.47
N ILE A 188 25.18 7.56 -22.87
CA ILE A 188 25.05 8.91 -23.47
C ILE A 188 26.44 9.49 -23.75
N PHE A 189 27.34 9.46 -22.77
CA PHE A 189 28.71 9.96 -22.94
C PHE A 189 29.49 9.18 -24.00
N LEU A 190 29.32 7.85 -24.12
CA LEU A 190 29.92 7.08 -25.21
C LEU A 190 29.39 7.52 -26.58
N SER A 191 28.08 7.70 -26.71
CA SER A 191 27.46 8.16 -27.95
C SER A 191 27.96 9.55 -28.36
N ASP A 192 28.08 10.47 -27.41
CA ASP A 192 28.61 11.81 -27.68
C ASP A 192 30.11 11.79 -27.98
N SER A 193 30.88 10.92 -27.33
CA SER A 193 32.28 10.63 -27.69
C SER A 193 32.39 10.20 -29.15
N ASP A 194 31.54 9.27 -29.60
CA ASP A 194 31.56 8.77 -30.98
C ASP A 194 31.18 9.85 -32.01
N LYS A 195 30.22 10.73 -31.69
CA LYS A 195 29.89 11.89 -32.52
C LYS A 195 31.09 12.83 -32.66
N HIS A 196 31.74 13.15 -31.55
CA HIS A 196 32.93 13.99 -31.55
C HIS A 196 34.13 13.34 -32.26
N ASN A 197 34.28 12.02 -32.17
CA ASN A 197 35.29 11.28 -32.94
C ASN A 197 35.04 11.42 -34.45
N LYS A 198 33.79 11.23 -34.91
CA LYS A 198 33.42 11.44 -36.33
C LYS A 198 33.68 12.88 -36.77
N SER A 199 33.25 13.86 -35.97
CA SER A 199 33.52 15.29 -36.23
C SER A 199 35.02 15.56 -36.33
N SER A 200 35.83 14.99 -35.42
CA SER A 200 37.28 15.14 -35.44
C SER A 200 37.90 14.59 -36.73
N LYS A 201 37.44 13.44 -37.23
CA LYS A 201 37.93 12.88 -38.50
C LYS A 201 37.61 13.80 -39.68
N ASN A 202 36.40 14.36 -39.71
CA ASN A 202 36.00 15.32 -40.75
C ASN A 202 36.86 16.58 -40.70
N TRP A 203 37.11 17.14 -39.51
CA TRP A 203 37.99 18.29 -39.35
C TRP A 203 39.44 17.99 -39.70
N MET A 204 39.94 16.78 -39.41
CA MET A 204 41.27 16.34 -39.81
C MET A 204 41.42 16.32 -41.33
N ILE A 205 40.42 15.76 -42.04
CA ILE A 205 40.40 15.76 -43.51
C ILE A 205 40.36 17.20 -44.03
N ALA A 206 39.53 18.07 -43.44
CA ALA A 206 39.46 19.49 -43.81
C ALA A 206 40.80 20.23 -43.58
N THR A 207 41.52 19.93 -42.49
CA THR A 207 42.86 20.46 -42.23
C THR A 207 43.86 19.98 -43.30
N ILE A 208 43.86 18.69 -43.64
CA ILE A 208 44.75 18.15 -44.68
C ILE A 208 44.44 18.77 -46.05
N ALA A 209 43.16 18.91 -46.39
CA ALA A 209 42.73 19.53 -47.64
C ALA A 209 43.12 21.00 -47.73
N SER A 210 42.87 21.79 -46.67
CA SER A 210 43.25 23.21 -46.61
C SER A 210 44.78 23.40 -46.66
N ALA A 211 45.54 22.55 -45.99
CA ALA A 211 47.00 22.55 -46.07
C ALA A 211 47.49 22.23 -47.50
N SER A 212 46.89 21.24 -48.16
CA SER A 212 47.22 20.84 -49.53
C SER A 212 46.93 21.97 -50.53
N VAL A 213 45.76 22.61 -50.43
CA VAL A 213 45.40 23.78 -51.26
C VAL A 213 46.38 24.92 -51.04
N THR A 214 46.72 25.23 -49.78
CA THR A 214 47.68 26.29 -49.46
C THR A 214 49.06 26.00 -50.05
N PHE A 215 49.52 24.75 -49.98
CA PHE A 215 50.79 24.33 -50.57
C PHE A 215 50.79 24.45 -52.10
N ILE A 216 49.70 24.06 -52.77
CA ILE A 216 49.54 24.21 -54.22
C ILE A 216 49.56 25.70 -54.62
N VAL A 217 48.81 26.56 -53.92
CA VAL A 217 48.77 28.01 -54.19
C VAL A 217 50.14 28.65 -53.96
N ALA A 218 50.84 28.29 -52.87
CA ALA A 218 52.18 28.78 -52.60
C ALA A 218 53.17 28.37 -53.71
N THR A 219 53.12 27.11 -54.14
CA THR A 219 53.96 26.60 -55.24
C THR A 219 53.65 27.30 -56.55
N PHE A 220 52.37 27.51 -56.86
CA PHE A 220 51.95 28.28 -58.04
C PHE A 220 52.50 29.71 -58.02
N PHE A 221 52.47 30.38 -56.87
CA PHE A 221 53.04 31.73 -56.72
C PHE A 221 54.56 31.78 -56.88
N VAL A 222 55.29 30.72 -56.51
CA VAL A 222 56.73 30.59 -56.75
C VAL A 222 57.02 30.37 -58.23
N ILE A 223 56.23 29.53 -58.91
CA ILE A 223 56.39 29.32 -60.37
C ILE A 223 56.09 30.62 -61.13
N LEU A 224 55.04 31.34 -60.74
CA LEU A 224 54.66 32.60 -61.37
C LEU A 224 55.71 33.70 -61.18
N SER A 225 56.43 33.72 -60.04
CA SER A 225 57.50 34.72 -59.82
C SER A 225 58.69 34.56 -60.76
N PHE A 226 58.90 33.38 -61.35
CA PHE A 226 59.93 33.20 -62.39
C PHE A 226 59.49 33.71 -63.77
N LYS A 227 58.18 33.87 -64.01
CA LYS A 227 57.64 34.29 -65.32
C LYS A 227 57.23 35.75 -65.39
N TYR A 228 56.84 36.35 -64.26
CA TYR A 228 56.32 37.70 -64.21
C TYR A 228 57.11 38.54 -63.22
N THR A 229 57.65 39.65 -63.72
CA THR A 229 58.33 40.69 -62.94
C THR A 229 57.57 42.00 -63.10
N PRO A 230 57.07 42.60 -62.00
CA PRO A 230 56.35 43.87 -62.06
C PRO A 230 57.24 44.99 -62.59
N SER A 231 56.67 45.89 -63.39
CA SER A 231 57.41 46.95 -64.09
C SER A 231 57.56 48.23 -63.26
N SER A 232 56.69 48.42 -62.27
CA SER A 232 56.66 49.59 -61.38
C SER A 232 56.62 49.17 -59.91
N THR A 233 57.18 50.00 -59.03
CA THR A 233 57.13 49.82 -57.57
C THR A 233 55.69 49.69 -57.05
N ALA A 234 54.74 50.46 -57.60
CA ALA A 234 53.33 50.38 -57.19
C ALA A 234 52.69 49.02 -57.57
N GLU A 235 53.00 48.53 -58.77
CA GLU A 235 52.55 47.21 -59.25
C GLU A 235 53.16 46.08 -58.42
N ALA A 236 54.44 46.20 -58.04
CA ALA A 236 55.12 45.26 -57.16
C ALA A 236 54.49 45.19 -55.76
N ILE A 237 54.16 46.34 -55.18
CA ILE A 237 53.47 46.42 -53.87
C ILE A 237 52.11 45.73 -53.95
N GLN A 238 51.28 46.07 -54.95
CA GLN A 238 49.97 45.44 -55.12
C GLN A 238 50.08 43.92 -55.32
N TYR A 239 51.07 43.47 -56.10
CA TYR A 239 51.34 42.05 -56.34
C TYR A 239 51.73 41.30 -55.04
N ILE A 240 52.59 41.88 -54.21
CA ILE A 240 52.99 41.28 -52.92
C ILE A 240 51.82 41.28 -51.93
N VAL A 241 51.11 42.40 -51.81
CA VAL A 241 49.99 42.55 -50.87
C VAL A 241 48.87 41.56 -51.18
N SER A 242 48.50 41.39 -52.46
CA SER A 242 47.47 40.42 -52.84
C SER A 242 47.85 38.97 -52.51
N LYS A 243 49.12 38.58 -52.71
CA LYS A 243 49.64 37.26 -52.29
C LYS A 243 49.60 37.10 -50.77
N LEU A 244 50.03 38.12 -50.03
CA LEU A 244 50.03 38.09 -48.56
C LEU A 244 48.61 37.94 -48.03
N ILE A 245 47.64 38.68 -48.56
CA ILE A 245 46.23 38.57 -48.16
C ILE A 245 45.70 37.17 -48.44
N LEU A 246 45.94 36.62 -49.64
CA LEU A 246 45.47 35.27 -49.98
C LEU A 246 46.12 34.18 -49.11
N LEU A 247 47.44 34.19 -48.97
CA LEU A 247 48.17 33.21 -48.15
C LEU A 247 47.82 33.33 -46.67
N SER A 248 47.59 34.54 -46.16
CA SER A 248 47.13 34.76 -44.78
C SER A 248 45.73 34.18 -44.56
N THR A 249 44.84 34.37 -45.53
CA THR A 249 43.46 33.84 -45.47
C THR A 249 43.46 32.31 -45.48
N LEU A 250 44.26 31.70 -46.36
CA LEU A 250 44.42 30.24 -46.43
C LEU A 250 45.08 29.67 -45.17
N SER A 251 46.10 30.35 -44.63
CA SER A 251 46.74 29.97 -43.37
C SER A 251 45.76 30.05 -42.19
N PHE A 252 44.90 31.08 -42.16
CA PHE A 252 43.83 31.18 -41.17
C PHE A 252 42.81 30.04 -41.29
N ALA A 253 42.47 29.61 -42.51
CA ALA A 253 41.60 28.46 -42.73
C ALA A 253 42.20 27.16 -42.15
N ILE A 254 43.51 26.92 -42.32
CA ILE A 254 44.22 25.79 -41.69
C ILE A 254 44.12 25.88 -40.16
N TYR A 255 44.41 27.05 -39.60
CA TYR A 255 44.32 27.28 -38.15
C TYR A 255 42.91 27.00 -37.62
N TRP A 256 41.88 27.51 -38.30
CA TRP A 256 40.48 27.29 -37.93
C TRP A 256 40.10 25.80 -37.95
N CYS A 257 40.47 25.08 -39.01
CA CYS A 257 40.22 23.64 -39.10
C CYS A 257 40.97 22.87 -38.01
N SER A 258 42.24 23.22 -37.76
CA SER A 258 43.05 22.60 -36.71
C SER A 258 42.48 22.87 -35.31
N LYS A 259 41.93 24.06 -35.05
CA LYS A 259 41.28 24.39 -33.77
C LYS A 259 40.03 23.54 -33.54
N ASN A 260 39.19 23.38 -34.57
CA ASN A 260 37.99 22.55 -34.50
C ASN A 260 38.30 21.05 -34.36
N TYR A 261 39.36 20.57 -35.02
CA TYR A 261 39.89 19.23 -34.83
C TYR A 261 40.26 18.97 -33.35
N ARG A 262 41.08 19.86 -32.77
CA ARG A 262 41.52 19.77 -31.37
C ARG A 262 40.35 19.81 -30.40
N SER A 263 39.42 20.74 -30.57
CA SER A 263 38.20 20.84 -29.76
C SER A 263 37.35 19.56 -29.83
N SER A 264 37.16 19.00 -31.03
CA SER A 264 36.43 17.73 -31.18
C SER A 264 37.15 16.56 -30.53
N LYS A 265 38.49 16.49 -30.62
CA LYS A 265 39.29 15.45 -29.94
C LYS A 265 39.32 15.59 -28.42
N HIS A 266 39.33 16.82 -27.91
CA HIS A 266 39.16 17.10 -26.48
C HIS A 266 37.83 16.53 -25.99
N ASN A 267 36.72 16.89 -26.64
CA ASN A 267 35.38 16.46 -26.25
C ASN A 267 35.17 14.94 -26.38
N GLU A 268 35.73 14.30 -27.42
CA GLU A 268 35.76 12.84 -27.53
C GLU A 268 36.46 12.23 -26.30
N THR A 269 37.68 12.67 -26.02
CA THR A 269 38.51 12.10 -24.95
C THR A 269 37.87 12.30 -23.58
N LEU A 270 37.33 13.50 -23.34
CA LEU A 270 36.65 13.84 -22.10
C LEU A 270 35.40 12.97 -21.91
N ASN A 271 34.50 12.90 -22.90
CA ASN A 271 33.29 12.10 -22.78
C ASN A 271 33.58 10.61 -22.65
N LYS A 272 34.60 10.09 -23.36
CA LYS A 272 35.04 8.69 -23.19
C LYS A 272 35.55 8.42 -21.77
N HIS A 273 36.31 9.35 -21.19
CA HIS A 273 36.74 9.25 -19.80
C HIS A 273 35.55 9.26 -18.84
N ARG A 274 34.58 10.16 -19.03
CA ARG A 274 33.36 10.23 -18.21
C ARG A 274 32.59 8.91 -18.23
N ALA A 275 32.39 8.34 -19.41
CA ALA A 275 31.75 7.04 -19.57
C ALA A 275 32.53 5.92 -18.85
N ASN A 276 33.85 5.88 -19.02
CA ASN A 276 34.70 4.87 -18.38
C ASN A 276 34.66 4.99 -16.85
N ALA A 277 34.64 6.21 -16.28
CA ALA A 277 34.52 6.43 -14.85
C ALA A 277 33.19 5.88 -14.30
N LEU A 278 32.07 6.13 -15.00
CA LEU A 278 30.75 5.64 -14.62
C LEU A 278 30.61 4.12 -14.78
N MET A 279 31.16 3.53 -15.84
CA MET A 279 31.18 2.07 -16.03
C MET A 279 32.04 1.37 -14.97
N THR A 280 33.18 1.97 -14.63
CA THR A 280 34.07 1.45 -13.58
C THR A 280 33.40 1.53 -12.21
N PHE A 281 32.70 2.63 -11.92
CA PHE A 281 31.86 2.74 -10.71
C PHE A 281 30.85 1.60 -10.62
N LYS A 282 30.12 1.33 -11.70
CA LYS A 282 29.15 0.23 -11.73
C LYS A 282 29.81 -1.10 -11.39
N ALA A 283 30.94 -1.43 -12.02
CA ALA A 283 31.67 -2.66 -11.74
C ALA A 283 32.13 -2.77 -10.27
N PHE A 284 32.56 -1.67 -9.66
CA PHE A 284 32.96 -1.66 -8.25
C PHE A 284 31.78 -1.76 -7.27
N VAL A 285 30.64 -1.16 -7.59
CA VAL A 285 29.42 -1.27 -6.76
C VAL A 285 28.82 -2.68 -6.83
N GLU A 286 28.86 -3.30 -8.01
CA GLU A 286 28.45 -4.70 -8.19
C GLU A 286 29.39 -5.68 -7.48
N GLY A 287 30.70 -5.37 -7.42
CA GLY A 287 31.72 -6.23 -6.81
C GLY A 287 31.92 -6.08 -5.30
N SER A 288 31.34 -5.06 -4.66
CA SER A 288 31.53 -4.80 -3.23
C SER A 288 30.25 -5.03 -2.42
N ASN A 289 30.39 -5.61 -1.22
CA ASN A 289 29.30 -5.75 -0.24
C ASN A 289 29.33 -4.68 0.87
N ASP A 290 30.36 -3.82 0.88
CA ASP A 290 30.54 -2.79 1.90
C ASP A 290 29.96 -1.44 1.41
N ASN A 291 28.98 -0.93 2.16
CA ASN A 291 28.32 0.35 1.86
C ASN A 291 29.27 1.55 1.97
N GLN A 292 30.25 1.53 2.90
CA GLN A 292 31.22 2.64 3.03
C GLN A 292 32.13 2.72 1.79
N VAL A 293 32.52 1.55 1.27
CA VAL A 293 33.30 1.44 0.04
C VAL A 293 32.49 1.93 -1.16
N LYS A 294 31.20 1.56 -1.26
CA LYS A 294 30.29 2.05 -2.30
C LYS A 294 30.14 3.57 -2.30
N ASP A 295 29.92 4.17 -1.12
CA ASP A 295 29.74 5.62 -0.99
C ASP A 295 31.02 6.40 -1.37
N ALA A 296 32.20 5.90 -0.95
CA ALA A 296 33.48 6.51 -1.32
C ALA A 296 33.75 6.42 -2.83
N ILE A 297 33.46 5.27 -3.45
CA ILE A 297 33.62 5.07 -4.89
C ILE A 297 32.61 5.91 -5.68
N LEU A 298 31.39 6.08 -5.18
CA LEU A 298 30.38 6.97 -5.79
C LEU A 298 30.89 8.41 -5.87
N LEU A 299 31.42 8.93 -4.76
CA LEU A 299 31.94 10.29 -4.70
C LEU A 299 33.09 10.49 -5.69
N HIS A 300 34.06 9.57 -5.72
CA HIS A 300 35.19 9.65 -6.64
C HIS A 300 34.80 9.48 -8.11
N ALA A 301 33.84 8.60 -8.40
CA ALA A 301 33.34 8.43 -9.76
C ALA A 301 32.56 9.65 -10.23
N ALA A 302 31.74 10.25 -9.37
CA ALA A 302 31.05 11.50 -9.67
C ALA A 302 32.05 12.64 -9.93
N GLN A 303 33.09 12.76 -9.10
CA GLN A 303 34.17 13.72 -9.35
C GLN A 303 34.87 13.45 -10.70
N ALA A 304 35.21 12.19 -10.99
CA ALA A 304 35.88 11.83 -12.24
C ALA A 304 35.00 12.04 -13.49
N ALA A 305 33.68 11.88 -13.37
CA ALA A 305 32.73 12.04 -14.46
C ALA A 305 32.31 13.50 -14.69
N PHE A 306 32.22 14.33 -13.65
CA PHE A 306 31.62 15.67 -13.77
C PHE A 306 32.60 16.83 -13.62
N VAL A 307 33.81 16.62 -13.09
CA VAL A 307 34.83 17.67 -13.05
C VAL A 307 35.41 17.88 -14.45
N ASN A 308 35.53 19.14 -14.87
CA ASN A 308 36.21 19.49 -16.12
C ASN A 308 37.69 19.14 -16.03
N ARG A 309 38.18 18.38 -17.01
CA ARG A 309 39.58 17.96 -17.11
C ARG A 309 40.17 18.46 -18.41
N GLN A 310 41.31 19.13 -18.31
CA GLN A 310 42.09 19.47 -19.50
C GLN A 310 42.64 18.18 -20.13
N THR A 311 42.56 18.11 -21.46
CA THR A 311 43.18 17.03 -22.24
C THR A 311 44.40 17.60 -22.98
N GLY A 312 45.28 16.73 -23.50
CA GLY A 312 46.41 17.17 -24.34
C GLY A 312 46.04 17.90 -25.64
N TYR A 313 44.74 18.02 -25.97
CA TYR A 313 44.23 18.79 -27.11
C TYR A 313 43.87 20.25 -26.78
N GLU A 314 43.89 20.63 -25.50
CA GLU A 314 43.64 21.99 -25.04
C GLU A 314 44.97 22.73 -24.81
N SER A 315 45.01 24.03 -25.12
CA SER A 315 46.17 24.86 -24.75
C SER A 315 46.17 25.04 -23.23
N GLN A 316 47.33 24.95 -22.58
CA GLN A 316 47.48 25.22 -21.14
C GLN A 316 47.20 26.71 -20.85
N GLU A 317 45.94 27.12 -20.79
CA GLU A 317 45.55 28.28 -20.01
C GLU A 317 45.43 27.81 -18.56
N LYS A 318 46.13 28.51 -17.67
CA LYS A 318 46.23 28.22 -16.23
C LYS A 318 44.85 28.31 -15.59
N ASP A 319 44.14 27.20 -15.49
CA ASP A 319 43.03 27.08 -14.54
C ASP A 319 43.47 26.23 -13.35
N THR A 320 43.72 26.96 -12.27
CA THR A 320 44.19 26.44 -10.98
C THR A 320 42.95 25.99 -10.21
N GLN A 321 42.54 24.73 -10.34
CA GLN A 321 41.68 24.08 -9.34
C GLN A 321 41.61 22.56 -9.55
N SER A 322 42.76 21.89 -9.48
CA SER A 322 42.78 20.47 -9.13
C SER A 322 42.64 20.36 -7.61
N ILE A 323 41.41 20.26 -7.10
CA ILE A 323 41.20 19.77 -5.73
C ILE A 323 41.74 18.35 -5.72
N ASN A 324 42.82 18.11 -4.95
CA ASN A 324 43.56 16.86 -4.94
C ASN A 324 42.94 15.93 -3.87
N PRO A 325 42.09 14.95 -4.24
CA PRO A 325 41.29 14.17 -3.28
C PRO A 325 42.11 13.29 -2.33
N VAL A 326 43.40 13.06 -2.64
CA VAL A 326 44.31 12.27 -1.80
C VAL A 326 44.58 12.94 -0.44
N VAL A 327 44.53 14.28 -0.36
CA VAL A 327 44.78 15.02 0.88
C VAL A 327 43.61 14.87 1.87
N GLU A 328 42.39 14.67 1.37
CA GLU A 328 41.19 14.57 2.23
C GLU A 328 41.08 13.20 2.93
N ILE A 329 41.57 12.13 2.30
CA ILE A 329 41.59 10.77 2.86
C ILE A 329 42.62 10.66 3.99
N LEU A 330 43.80 11.26 3.82
CA LEU A 330 44.83 11.29 4.85
C LEU A 330 44.42 12.19 6.03
N GLY A 331 43.79 13.33 5.76
CA GLY A 331 43.30 14.24 6.82
C GLY A 331 42.22 13.62 7.70
N LYS A 332 41.25 12.91 7.13
CA LYS A 332 40.17 12.24 7.90
C LYS A 332 40.64 10.98 8.63
N SER A 333 41.63 10.28 8.09
CA SER A 333 42.23 9.09 8.75
C SER A 333 43.08 9.47 9.95
N VAL A 334 43.82 10.59 9.88
CA VAL A 334 44.63 11.11 10.98
C VAL A 334 43.75 11.73 12.08
N ALA A 335 42.69 12.46 11.73
CA ALA A 335 41.77 13.07 12.70
C ALA A 335 40.98 12.05 13.55
N LYS A 336 40.79 10.83 13.07
CA LYS A 336 40.12 9.76 13.83
C LYS A 336 41.05 9.02 14.81
N SER A 337 42.36 9.24 14.71
CA SER A 337 43.38 8.61 15.56
C SER A 337 43.82 9.45 16.76
N SER A 338 43.32 10.68 16.91
CA SER A 338 43.77 11.63 17.94
C SER A 338 42.70 12.01 18.97
N VAL A 339 41.82 11.07 19.36
CA VAL A 339 41.02 11.24 20.59
C VAL A 339 41.60 10.30 21.65
N PRO A 340 42.52 10.75 22.53
CA PRO A 340 42.77 10.07 23.78
C PRO A 340 41.53 10.25 24.67
N GLY A 341 41.05 9.15 25.24
CA GLY A 341 40.03 9.22 26.28
C GLY A 341 40.59 9.90 27.52
N ASP A 342 39.80 10.80 28.09
CA ASP A 342 39.98 11.27 29.46
C ASP A 342 38.82 10.73 30.31
N SER A 343 39.21 9.79 31.18
CA SER A 343 38.95 9.70 32.63
C SER A 343 37.72 10.39 33.20
#